data_AF-A0A800AZ76-F1
#
_entry.id   AF-A0A800AZ76-F1
#
_cell.length_a   1.000
_cell.length_b   1.000
_cell.length_c   1.000
_cell.angle_alpha   90.00
_cell.angle_beta   90.00
_cell.angle_gamma   90.00
#
_symmetry.space_group_name_H-M   'P 1'
#
loop_
_entity.id
_entity.type
_entity.pdbx_description
1 polymer ?
#
loop_
_entity_poly.entity_id
_entity_poly.type
_entity_poly.pdbx_seq_one_letter_code
_entity_poly.pdbx_strand_id
1 'polypeptide(L)'
;QTKRINAQYTSTRRLVKVKALPLEGKPVDFTGAVGEYKMAVTTSKNTLKASESTQIEVKISGKGNLKLFEIPKLVVPADLEVYTPERKLKSRTTLSGLKGSIADNYSIVPEYKGKYIIPSVSFSFFNPKDKQYHSLTSEEIIIEVTEGKNLPSTTNDTTTTKKIVTSSGGDFRFIKTKTQFSTTKSADFYKSKRYYLLVLLPLFSIPVGILIGRKRKKTLADVSGNKIRKADKLAKKYLSEAKKQINNKEAFYIALEKALHNFLKAKLHIETSDSSQDKIADLLSSRQVQEATINKLKIVLDDCNLGRYAPATHLEMQNIYQKASSVLSSINSELK
;
A
#
# COMPACT_ATOMS: atom_id res chain seq x y z
N GLN A 1 -36.13 -5.55 -7.55
CA GLN A 1 -35.22 -6.67 -7.23
C GLN A 1 -34.25 -6.84 -8.39
N THR A 2 -32.95 -6.58 -8.21
CA THR A 2 -31.93 -6.73 -9.26
C THR A 2 -31.40 -8.16 -9.26
N LYS A 3 -31.69 -8.93 -10.32
CA LYS A 3 -31.28 -10.33 -10.47
C LYS A 3 -29.87 -10.37 -11.09
N ARG A 4 -28.90 -10.95 -10.38
CA ARG A 4 -27.53 -11.13 -10.87
C ARG A 4 -27.51 -12.28 -11.87
N ILE A 5 -27.32 -11.98 -13.15
CA ILE A 5 -27.27 -12.99 -14.22
C ILE A 5 -25.80 -13.30 -14.49
N ASN A 6 -25.41 -14.56 -14.33
CA ASN A 6 -24.09 -15.04 -14.73
C ASN A 6 -24.18 -15.48 -16.20
N ALA A 7 -23.70 -14.65 -17.12
CA ALA A 7 -23.57 -15.01 -18.53
C ALA A 7 -22.15 -15.54 -18.80
N GLN A 8 -22.06 -16.74 -19.38
CA GLN A 8 -20.80 -17.29 -19.89
C GLN A 8 -20.75 -17.03 -21.40
N TYR A 9 -19.67 -16.40 -21.85
CA TYR A 9 -19.45 -16.11 -23.26
C TYR A 9 -18.34 -17.03 -23.79
N THR A 10 -18.63 -17.78 -24.84
CA THR A 10 -17.66 -18.62 -25.54
C THR A 10 -17.54 -18.12 -26.97
N SER A 11 -16.32 -17.80 -27.40
CA SER A 11 -16.02 -17.44 -28.80
C SER A 11 -15.49 -18.65 -29.55
N THR A 12 -15.93 -18.84 -30.79
CA THR A 12 -15.37 -19.84 -31.71
C THR A 12 -13.88 -19.57 -31.99
N ARG A 13 -13.05 -20.62 -31.98
CA ARG A 13 -11.61 -20.52 -32.30
C ARG A 13 -11.43 -20.06 -33.75
N ARG A 14 -10.71 -18.97 -33.96
CA ARG A 14 -10.36 -18.45 -35.28
C ARG A 14 -8.89 -18.75 -35.58
N LEU A 15 -8.62 -19.40 -36.70
CA LEU A 15 -7.26 -19.61 -37.21
C LEU A 15 -6.83 -18.37 -38.00
N VAL A 16 -5.64 -17.85 -37.69
CA VAL A 16 -5.06 -16.68 -38.37
C VAL A 16 -3.74 -17.09 -39.02
N LYS A 17 -3.63 -16.92 -40.34
CA LYS A 17 -2.40 -17.17 -41.09
C LYS A 17 -1.53 -15.91 -41.04
N VAL A 18 -0.41 -15.97 -40.32
CA VAL A 18 0.54 -14.85 -40.20
C VAL A 18 1.49 -14.86 -41.40
N LYS A 19 1.70 -13.70 -42.03
CA LYS A 19 2.71 -13.52 -43.09
C LYS A 19 4.04 -13.15 -42.46
N ALA A 20 5.13 -13.72 -42.98
CA ALA A 20 6.48 -13.29 -42.62
C ALA A 20 6.74 -11.87 -43.15
N LEU A 21 7.62 -11.13 -42.47
CA LEU A 21 8.09 -9.84 -42.92
C LEU A 21 9.08 -10.00 -44.08
N PRO A 22 9.08 -9.11 -45.09
CA PRO A 22 10.07 -9.14 -46.18
C PRO A 22 11.50 -9.02 -45.64
N LEU A 23 12.45 -9.75 -46.25
CA LEU A 23 13.87 -9.59 -45.90
C LEU A 23 14.50 -8.41 -46.65
N GLU A 24 14.00 -8.11 -47.85
CA GLU A 24 14.46 -7.01 -48.67
C GLU A 24 14.06 -5.66 -48.06
N GLY A 25 15.01 -4.71 -48.02
CA GLY A 25 14.78 -3.36 -47.49
C GLY A 25 14.66 -3.28 -45.97
N LYS A 26 14.94 -4.36 -45.22
CA LYS A 26 14.93 -4.37 -43.76
C LYS A 26 16.10 -3.53 -43.20
N PRO A 27 15.85 -2.43 -42.48
CA PRO A 27 16.91 -1.64 -41.86
C PRO A 27 17.63 -2.42 -40.75
N VAL A 28 18.90 -2.08 -40.53
CA VAL A 28 19.73 -2.70 -39.46
C VAL A 28 19.13 -2.45 -38.08
N ASP A 29 18.57 -1.25 -37.86
CA ASP A 29 17.99 -0.81 -36.59
C ASP A 29 16.54 -1.28 -36.37
N PHE A 30 16.05 -2.24 -37.17
CA PHE A 30 14.67 -2.71 -37.06
C PHE A 30 14.45 -3.65 -35.86
N THR A 31 13.71 -3.18 -34.86
CA THR A 31 13.42 -3.90 -33.60
C THR A 31 12.08 -4.65 -33.58
N GLY A 32 11.40 -4.79 -34.73
CA GLY A 32 10.12 -5.50 -34.82
C GLY A 32 8.86 -4.61 -34.78
N ALA A 33 9.00 -3.31 -34.95
CA ALA A 33 7.87 -2.39 -35.00
C ALA A 33 7.05 -2.55 -36.29
N VAL A 34 5.76 -2.86 -36.18
CA VAL A 34 4.82 -3.05 -37.29
C VAL A 34 3.58 -2.18 -37.08
N GLY A 35 3.30 -1.29 -38.02
CA GLY A 35 2.17 -0.36 -37.95
C GLY A 35 2.47 1.01 -38.56
N GLU A 36 1.77 2.03 -38.08
CA GLU A 36 1.98 3.43 -38.44
C GLU A 36 2.43 4.20 -37.22
N TYR A 37 3.65 4.73 -37.27
CA TYR A 37 4.28 5.40 -36.14
C TYR A 37 4.78 6.80 -36.52
N LYS A 38 4.86 7.65 -35.50
CA LYS A 38 5.53 8.95 -35.51
C LYS A 38 6.48 9.00 -34.32
N MET A 39 7.65 9.57 -34.53
CA MET A 39 8.66 9.79 -33.50
C MET A 39 8.74 11.28 -33.18
N ALA A 40 8.91 11.59 -31.90
CA ALA A 40 9.23 12.92 -31.41
C ALA A 40 10.29 12.79 -30.32
N VAL A 41 11.36 13.60 -30.42
CA VAL A 41 12.38 13.71 -29.39
C VAL A 41 12.37 15.14 -28.89
N THR A 42 12.15 15.33 -27.59
CA THR A 42 11.99 16.65 -27.00
C THR A 42 12.81 16.78 -25.73
N THR A 43 13.38 17.96 -25.50
CA THR A 43 14.16 18.28 -24.30
C THR A 43 13.43 19.31 -23.46
N SER A 44 13.51 19.19 -22.13
CA SER A 44 12.88 20.15 -21.21
C SER A 44 13.61 21.50 -21.15
N LYS A 45 14.94 21.48 -21.19
CA LYS A 45 15.81 22.67 -21.23
C LYS A 45 17.02 22.45 -22.13
N ASN A 46 17.27 23.39 -23.04
CA ASN A 46 18.46 23.38 -23.91
C ASN A 46 19.63 24.15 -23.30
N THR A 47 19.35 25.09 -22.38
CA THR A 47 20.34 25.89 -21.67
C THR A 47 20.22 25.64 -20.17
N LEU A 48 21.30 25.20 -19.52
CA LEU A 48 21.29 24.92 -18.08
C LEU A 48 22.65 25.17 -17.41
N LYS A 49 22.69 25.12 -16.08
CA LYS A 49 23.94 25.21 -15.30
C LYS A 49 24.54 23.81 -15.08
N ALA A 50 25.82 23.75 -14.77
CA ALA A 50 26.46 22.50 -14.35
C ALA A 50 25.78 21.98 -13.08
N SER A 51 25.69 20.65 -13.00
CA SER A 51 24.93 19.91 -11.98
C SER A 51 23.41 20.14 -11.99
N GLU A 52 22.88 20.92 -12.93
CA GLU A 52 21.43 21.03 -13.16
C GLU A 52 20.96 19.88 -14.06
N SER A 53 19.79 19.30 -13.78
CA SER A 53 19.26 18.21 -14.61
C SER A 53 18.37 18.71 -15.74
N THR A 54 18.49 18.09 -16.91
CA THR A 54 17.55 18.23 -18.02
C THR A 54 16.96 16.87 -18.37
N GLN A 55 15.77 16.88 -18.96
CA GLN A 55 15.07 15.65 -19.36
C GLN A 55 14.91 15.60 -20.86
N ILE A 56 15.26 14.47 -21.46
CA ILE A 56 15.03 14.17 -22.88
C ILE A 56 14.01 13.05 -22.98
N GLU A 57 12.88 13.35 -23.60
CA GLU A 57 11.81 12.40 -23.88
C GLU A 57 11.93 11.91 -25.33
N VAL A 58 12.18 10.61 -25.49
CA VAL A 58 12.10 9.91 -26.78
C VAL A 58 10.74 9.23 -26.86
N LYS A 59 9.85 9.75 -27.72
CA LYS A 59 8.45 9.32 -27.79
C LYS A 59 8.09 8.77 -29.16
N ILE A 60 7.53 7.56 -29.18
CA ILE A 60 6.93 6.95 -30.36
C ILE A 60 5.43 6.82 -30.14
N SER A 61 4.64 7.36 -31.08
CA SER A 61 3.18 7.34 -31.03
C SER A 61 2.60 6.79 -32.33
N GLY A 62 1.54 6.00 -32.24
CA GLY A 62 1.03 5.34 -33.43
C GLY A 62 -0.03 4.28 -33.21
N LYS A 63 -0.29 3.53 -34.29
CA LYS A 63 -1.18 2.36 -34.32
C LYS A 63 -0.38 1.14 -34.75
N GLY A 64 -0.40 0.08 -33.94
CA GLY A 64 0.36 -1.14 -34.25
C GLY A 64 0.69 -1.95 -33.00
N ASN A 65 1.75 -2.76 -33.09
CA ASN A 65 2.23 -3.66 -32.05
C ASN A 65 3.08 -2.98 -30.94
N LEU A 66 2.61 -1.88 -30.36
CA LEU A 66 3.29 -1.05 -29.33
C LEU A 66 3.92 -1.80 -28.12
N LYS A 67 3.52 -3.05 -27.86
CA LYS A 67 4.02 -3.88 -26.74
C LYS A 67 5.10 -4.88 -27.15
N LEU A 68 5.40 -5.00 -28.44
CA LEU A 68 6.21 -6.09 -29.01
C LEU A 68 7.52 -5.61 -29.65
N PHE A 69 7.91 -4.35 -29.44
CA PHE A 69 9.18 -3.80 -29.91
C PHE A 69 9.81 -2.90 -28.85
N GLU A 70 11.12 -2.69 -28.98
CA GLU A 70 11.86 -1.73 -28.17
C GLU A 70 12.12 -0.45 -28.97
N ILE A 71 12.03 0.69 -28.28
CA ILE A 71 12.37 1.98 -28.87
C ILE A 71 13.89 2.18 -28.85
N PRO A 72 14.45 2.97 -29.79
CA PRO A 72 15.88 3.19 -29.86
C PRO A 72 16.37 3.90 -28.59
N LYS A 73 17.54 3.48 -28.10
CA LYS A 73 18.16 4.06 -26.91
C LYS A 73 18.90 5.33 -27.29
N LEU A 74 18.80 6.35 -26.44
CA LEU A 74 19.56 7.59 -26.60
C LEU A 74 21.06 7.32 -26.33
N VAL A 75 21.91 7.71 -27.27
CA VAL A 75 23.37 7.72 -27.09
C VAL A 75 23.78 9.13 -26.68
N VAL A 76 24.49 9.25 -25.58
CA VAL A 76 24.90 10.54 -25.00
C VAL A 76 26.43 10.54 -24.84
N PRO A 77 27.11 11.68 -25.06
CA PRO A 77 28.55 11.82 -24.78
C PRO A 77 28.93 11.37 -23.36
N ALA A 78 30.13 10.79 -23.20
CA ALA A 78 30.62 10.25 -21.93
C ALA A 78 30.77 11.31 -20.82
N ASP A 79 30.85 12.57 -21.20
CA ASP A 79 30.98 13.73 -20.28
C ASP A 79 29.66 14.10 -19.57
N LEU A 80 28.56 13.41 -19.91
CA LEU A 80 27.25 13.62 -19.32
C LEU A 80 26.84 12.40 -18.50
N GLU A 81 26.44 12.64 -17.25
CA GLU A 81 25.89 11.59 -16.40
C GLU A 81 24.44 11.32 -16.80
N VAL A 82 24.16 10.09 -17.24
CA VAL A 82 22.83 9.67 -17.71
C VAL A 82 22.22 8.67 -16.73
N TYR A 83 21.06 9.01 -16.20
CA TYR A 83 20.29 8.11 -15.35
C TYR A 83 19.43 7.15 -16.18
N THR A 84 19.06 6.01 -15.57
CA THR A 84 18.17 5.03 -16.21
C THR A 84 16.84 5.67 -16.58
N PRO A 85 16.35 5.52 -17.82
CA PRO A 85 15.16 6.21 -18.27
C PRO A 85 13.89 5.67 -17.61
N GLU A 86 12.94 6.57 -17.37
CA GLU A 86 11.58 6.20 -16.95
C GLU A 86 10.74 5.89 -18.20
N ARG A 87 10.26 4.64 -18.33
CA ARG A 87 9.44 4.20 -19.46
C ARG A 87 7.95 4.39 -19.19
N LYS A 88 7.25 5.11 -20.06
CA LYS A 88 5.80 5.36 -20.03
C LYS A 88 5.11 4.75 -21.24
N LEU A 89 4.24 3.77 -21.00
CA LEU A 89 3.40 3.15 -22.04
C LEU A 89 1.93 3.50 -21.83
N LYS A 90 1.33 4.18 -22.80
CA LYS A 90 -0.12 4.44 -22.86
C LYS A 90 -0.68 3.71 -24.07
N SER A 91 -1.58 2.75 -23.86
CA SER A 91 -2.18 1.99 -24.97
C SER A 91 -3.68 1.80 -24.75
N ARG A 92 -4.45 1.87 -25.84
CA ARG A 92 -5.90 1.64 -25.88
C ARG A 92 -6.24 0.71 -27.04
N THR A 93 -6.96 -0.36 -26.73
CA THR A 93 -7.51 -1.27 -27.75
C THR A 93 -8.74 -0.63 -28.37
N THR A 94 -8.79 -0.55 -29.70
CA THR A 94 -9.93 -0.05 -30.46
C THR A 94 -10.38 -1.12 -31.46
N LEU A 95 -11.57 -0.96 -32.05
CA LEU A 95 -12.05 -1.83 -33.14
C LEU A 95 -11.07 -1.87 -34.32
N SER A 96 -10.32 -0.78 -34.54
CA SER A 96 -9.29 -0.66 -35.59
C SER A 96 -7.90 -1.17 -35.17
N GLY A 97 -7.75 -1.76 -33.99
CA GLY A 97 -6.48 -2.26 -33.45
C GLY A 97 -5.95 -1.46 -32.25
N LEU A 98 -4.71 -1.74 -31.86
CA LEU A 98 -4.04 -1.13 -30.73
C LEU A 98 -3.45 0.23 -31.12
N LYS A 99 -3.84 1.29 -30.40
CA LYS A 99 -3.33 2.66 -30.58
C LYS A 99 -2.73 3.16 -29.27
N GLY A 100 -1.67 3.95 -29.33
CA GLY A 100 -1.02 4.46 -28.12
C GLY A 100 0.29 5.17 -28.36
N SER A 101 1.05 5.34 -27.28
CA SER A 101 2.39 5.91 -27.29
C SER A 101 3.28 5.22 -26.25
N ILE A 102 4.55 5.07 -26.58
CA ILE A 102 5.63 4.67 -25.69
C ILE A 102 6.62 5.84 -25.62
N ALA A 103 7.08 6.17 -24.42
CA ALA A 103 8.05 7.24 -24.19
C ALA A 103 9.09 6.79 -23.17
N ASP A 104 10.37 7.02 -23.46
CA ASP A 104 11.45 6.86 -22.49
C ASP A 104 11.99 8.26 -22.13
N ASN A 105 11.95 8.59 -20.83
CA ASN A 105 12.40 9.87 -20.30
C ASN A 105 13.79 9.70 -19.67
N TYR A 106 14.81 10.26 -20.30
CA TYR A 106 16.19 10.27 -19.83
C TYR A 106 16.47 11.51 -18.99
N SER A 107 16.95 11.34 -17.77
CA SER A 107 17.46 12.45 -16.95
C SER A 107 18.97 12.54 -17.11
N ILE A 108 19.45 13.70 -17.55
CA ILE A 108 20.85 13.94 -17.88
C ILE A 108 21.36 15.08 -17.01
N VAL A 109 22.56 14.90 -16.45
CA VAL A 109 23.23 15.90 -15.60
C VAL A 109 24.63 16.17 -16.17
N PRO A 110 24.92 17.40 -16.62
CA PRO A 110 26.26 17.80 -17.03
C PRO A 110 27.11 18.15 -15.81
N GLU A 111 28.37 17.71 -15.79
CA GLU A 111 29.31 18.05 -14.72
C GLU A 111 30.11 19.33 -15.05
N TYR A 112 30.39 19.57 -16.32
CA TYR A 112 31.25 20.66 -16.78
C TYR A 112 30.52 21.64 -17.70
N LYS A 113 31.02 22.87 -17.80
CA LYS A 113 30.48 23.87 -18.73
C LYS A 113 30.95 23.58 -20.16
N GLY A 114 30.07 23.75 -21.15
CA GLY A 114 30.38 23.44 -22.54
C GLY A 114 29.13 23.24 -23.40
N LYS A 115 29.35 22.95 -24.69
CA LYS A 115 28.28 22.60 -25.63
C LYS A 115 28.35 21.10 -25.90
N TYR A 116 27.28 20.39 -25.57
CA TYR A 116 27.16 18.96 -25.77
C TYR A 116 26.19 18.69 -26.91
N ILE A 117 26.63 17.91 -27.89
CA ILE A 117 25.82 17.49 -29.02
C ILE A 117 25.31 16.08 -28.73
N ILE A 118 23.99 15.93 -28.70
CA ILE A 118 23.33 14.64 -28.60
C ILE A 118 22.97 14.20 -30.01
N PRO A 119 23.55 13.09 -30.50
CA PRO A 119 23.31 12.60 -31.85
C PRO A 119 21.85 12.32 -32.15
N SER A 120 21.49 12.43 -33.43
CA SER A 120 20.18 12.02 -33.94
C SER A 120 19.90 10.54 -33.66
N VAL A 121 18.66 10.21 -33.34
CA VAL A 121 18.22 8.84 -33.11
C VAL A 121 17.38 8.36 -34.30
N SER A 122 17.64 7.15 -34.80
CA SER A 122 16.88 6.49 -35.85
C SER A 122 15.86 5.50 -35.28
N PHE A 123 14.66 5.47 -35.85
CA PHE A 123 13.63 4.48 -35.54
C PHE A 123 13.03 3.91 -36.82
N SER A 124 13.16 2.60 -37.01
CA SER A 124 12.65 1.89 -38.19
C SER A 124 11.40 1.07 -37.88
N PHE A 125 10.40 1.13 -38.76
CA PHE A 125 9.16 0.34 -38.65
C PHE A 125 8.68 -0.17 -40.01
N PHE A 126 7.90 -1.25 -40.01
CA PHE A 126 7.24 -1.79 -41.20
C PHE A 126 5.79 -1.33 -41.25
N ASN A 127 5.39 -0.65 -42.33
CA ASN A 127 4.01 -0.25 -42.52
C ASN A 127 3.25 -1.31 -43.35
N PRO A 128 2.22 -1.96 -42.80
CA PRO A 128 1.49 -3.00 -43.52
C PRO A 128 0.61 -2.45 -44.66
N LYS A 129 0.33 -1.14 -44.71
CA LYS A 129 -0.50 -0.54 -45.76
C LYS A 129 0.24 -0.39 -47.09
N ASP A 130 1.44 0.17 -47.02
CA ASP A 130 2.32 0.35 -48.20
C ASP A 130 3.27 -0.86 -48.39
N LYS A 131 3.35 -1.76 -47.40
CA LYS A 131 4.21 -2.95 -47.38
C LYS A 131 5.70 -2.62 -47.46
N GLN A 132 6.10 -1.46 -46.94
CA GLN A 132 7.47 -0.98 -46.96
C GLN A 132 8.00 -0.67 -45.56
N TYR A 133 9.33 -0.65 -45.45
CA TYR A 133 10.04 -0.19 -44.26
C TYR A 133 10.21 1.33 -44.33
N HIS A 134 9.96 1.98 -43.20
CA HIS A 134 10.18 3.42 -43.01
C HIS A 134 11.17 3.63 -41.87
N SER A 135 12.07 4.60 -42.04
CA SER A 135 12.99 5.03 -40.98
C SER A 135 12.72 6.50 -40.66
N LEU A 136 12.50 6.79 -39.39
CA LEU A 136 12.34 8.15 -38.86
C LEU A 136 13.62 8.52 -38.13
N THR A 137 14.20 9.67 -38.47
CA THR A 137 15.40 10.20 -37.81
C THR A 137 15.03 11.48 -37.08
N SER A 138 15.48 11.62 -35.83
CA SER A 138 15.31 12.87 -35.08
C SER A 138 16.34 13.91 -35.47
N GLU A 139 16.09 15.16 -35.13
CA GLU A 139 17.13 16.19 -35.15
C GLU A 139 18.13 15.96 -34.01
N GLU A 140 19.33 16.49 -34.18
CA GLU A 140 20.36 16.54 -33.13
C GLU A 140 19.96 17.57 -32.08
N ILE A 141 20.28 17.30 -30.81
CA ILE A 141 19.94 18.19 -29.69
C ILE A 141 21.23 18.77 -29.14
N ILE A 142 21.32 20.10 -29.14
CA ILE A 142 22.45 20.83 -28.57
C ILE A 142 22.07 21.29 -27.16
N ILE A 143 22.83 20.84 -26.17
CA ILE A 143 22.72 21.28 -24.78
C ILE A 143 23.87 22.25 -24.50
N GLU A 144 23.54 23.48 -24.11
CA GLU A 144 24.50 24.51 -23.73
C GLU A 144 24.54 24.67 -22.21
N VAL A 145 25.71 24.43 -21.62
CA VAL A 145 25.94 24.56 -20.18
C VAL A 145 26.70 25.85 -19.91
N THR A 146 26.02 26.84 -19.33
CA THR A 146 26.52 28.22 -19.25
C THR A 146 27.45 28.47 -18.05
N GLU A 147 27.24 27.76 -16.95
CA GLU A 147 27.97 27.94 -15.68
C GLU A 147 28.50 26.59 -15.18
N GLY A 148 29.72 26.52 -14.65
CA GLY A 148 30.31 25.28 -14.16
C GLY A 148 31.83 25.25 -14.15
N LYS A 149 32.41 24.14 -13.69
CA LYS A 149 33.84 23.89 -13.77
C LYS A 149 34.26 23.80 -15.24
N ASN A 150 35.41 24.39 -15.59
CA ASN A 150 35.98 24.22 -16.93
C ASN A 150 36.26 22.74 -17.16
N LEU A 151 35.99 22.21 -18.37
CA LEU A 151 36.56 20.92 -18.76
C LEU A 151 38.08 20.96 -18.51
N PRO A 152 38.69 19.89 -17.95
CA PRO A 152 40.14 19.79 -17.94
C PRO A 152 40.60 19.78 -19.39
N SER A 153 41.24 20.86 -19.83
CA SER A 153 41.87 20.94 -21.13
C SER A 153 43.00 19.91 -21.19
N THR A 154 42.77 18.81 -21.88
CA THR A 154 43.84 17.92 -22.34
C THR A 154 44.60 18.67 -23.43
N THR A 155 45.55 19.49 -23.01
CA THR A 155 46.63 19.94 -23.89
C THR A 155 47.44 18.69 -24.23
N ASN A 156 47.36 18.26 -25.48
CA ASN A 156 48.32 17.35 -26.08
C ASN A 156 49.66 18.09 -26.17
N ASP A 157 50.41 18.14 -25.07
CA ASP A 157 51.82 18.51 -25.09
C ASP A 157 52.65 17.26 -24.80
N THR A 158 53.25 16.76 -25.87
CA THR A 158 54.35 15.80 -25.87
C THR A 158 55.59 16.46 -25.26
N THR A 159 55.69 16.52 -23.92
CA THR A 159 56.99 16.57 -23.25
C THR A 159 56.95 15.81 -21.94
N THR A 160 57.81 14.79 -21.87
CA THR A 160 58.06 13.98 -20.67
C THR A 160 58.60 14.83 -19.53
N THR A 161 57.71 15.25 -18.64
CA THR A 161 58.09 15.61 -17.27
C THR A 161 57.16 14.89 -16.32
N LYS A 162 57.76 14.11 -15.40
CA LYS A 162 57.05 13.35 -14.37
C LYS A 162 56.14 14.29 -13.59
N LYS A 163 54.83 14.22 -13.87
CA LYS A 163 53.79 14.82 -13.02
C LYS A 163 53.89 14.15 -11.65
N ILE A 164 54.27 14.94 -10.64
CA ILE A 164 54.04 14.57 -9.24
C ILE A 164 52.53 14.67 -9.04
N VAL A 165 51.90 13.50 -8.93
CA VAL A 165 50.48 13.37 -8.61
C VAL A 165 50.31 13.72 -7.14
N THR A 166 49.82 14.92 -6.84
CA THR A 166 49.22 15.23 -5.54
C THR A 166 47.90 14.46 -5.48
N SER A 167 47.97 13.24 -4.97
CA SER A 167 46.81 12.42 -4.63
C SER A 167 45.90 13.22 -3.70
N SER A 168 44.75 13.66 -4.22
CA SER A 168 43.65 14.12 -3.39
C SER A 168 43.23 12.92 -2.55
N GLY A 169 43.50 12.99 -1.24
CA GLY A 169 43.47 11.86 -0.29
C GLY A 169 42.10 11.26 0.03
N GLY A 170 41.22 11.11 -0.97
CA GLY A 170 39.86 10.57 -0.80
C GLY A 170 39.51 9.33 -1.63
N ASP A 171 40.12 9.13 -2.81
CA ASP A 171 39.58 8.15 -3.79
C ASP A 171 40.24 6.77 -3.77
N PHE A 172 41.39 6.61 -3.13
CA PHE A 172 42.02 5.29 -2.98
C PHE A 172 41.78 4.75 -1.57
N ARG A 173 40.80 3.87 -1.41
CA ARG A 173 40.65 3.07 -0.18
C ARG A 173 41.90 2.19 -0.04
N PHE A 174 42.65 2.37 1.05
CA PHE A 174 43.87 1.61 1.35
C PHE A 174 43.61 0.10 1.27
N ILE A 175 44.58 -0.66 0.75
CA ILE A 175 44.49 -2.13 0.65
C ILE A 175 44.22 -2.69 2.05
N LYS A 176 43.17 -3.49 2.19
CA LYS A 176 42.84 -4.13 3.47
C LYS A 176 43.96 -5.11 3.84
N THR A 177 44.85 -4.69 4.73
CA THR A 177 46.01 -5.47 5.22
C THR A 177 45.64 -6.53 6.26
N LYS A 178 44.36 -6.63 6.63
CA LYS A 178 43.85 -7.64 7.57
C LYS A 178 42.73 -8.43 6.92
N THR A 179 42.95 -9.74 6.80
CA THR A 179 41.97 -10.71 6.31
C THR A 179 41.41 -11.51 7.50
N GLN A 180 40.08 -11.55 7.63
CA GLN A 180 39.41 -12.49 8.53
C GLN A 180 38.83 -13.62 7.70
N PHE A 181 39.32 -14.84 7.91
CA PHE A 181 38.78 -16.04 7.27
C PHE A 181 37.48 -16.42 7.98
N SER A 182 36.36 -16.32 7.27
CA SER A 182 35.09 -16.92 7.72
C SER A 182 34.90 -18.25 7.03
N THR A 183 34.45 -19.26 7.77
CA THR A 183 34.21 -20.59 7.20
C THR A 183 33.08 -20.52 6.17
N THR A 184 33.36 -20.93 4.93
CA THR A 184 32.36 -20.95 3.84
C THR A 184 31.27 -22.00 4.09
N LYS A 185 31.48 -22.91 5.04
CA LYS A 185 30.48 -23.88 5.48
C LYS A 185 29.49 -23.22 6.44
N SER A 186 28.63 -22.38 5.90
CA SER A 186 27.40 -22.00 6.60
C SER A 186 26.51 -23.24 6.74
N ALA A 187 25.89 -23.41 7.90
CA ALA A 187 24.98 -24.53 8.11
C ALA A 187 23.85 -24.48 7.09
N ASP A 188 23.69 -25.54 6.31
CA ASP A 188 22.66 -25.70 5.30
C ASP A 188 21.28 -25.27 5.84
N PHE A 189 20.68 -24.24 5.23
CA PHE A 189 19.41 -23.66 5.68
C PHE A 189 18.29 -24.71 5.79
N TYR A 190 18.25 -25.67 4.87
CA TYR A 190 17.24 -26.74 4.82
C TYR A 190 17.37 -27.76 5.97
N LYS A 191 18.51 -27.83 6.67
CA LYS A 191 18.70 -28.66 7.88
C LYS A 191 18.30 -27.95 9.16
N SER A 192 18.05 -26.63 9.10
CA SER A 192 17.67 -25.85 10.26
C SER A 192 16.22 -26.10 10.69
N LYS A 193 15.96 -26.15 12.00
CA LYS A 193 14.59 -26.24 12.55
C LYS A 193 13.66 -25.13 12.04
N ARG A 194 14.23 -23.95 11.73
CA ARG A 194 13.49 -22.80 11.20
C ARG A 194 12.92 -23.06 9.81
N TYR A 195 13.63 -23.81 8.96
CA TYR A 195 13.16 -24.18 7.64
C TYR A 195 11.90 -25.06 7.73
N TYR A 196 11.96 -26.12 8.54
CA TYR A 196 10.80 -26.98 8.76
C TYR A 196 9.62 -26.25 9.38
N LEU A 197 9.87 -25.30 10.29
CA LEU A 197 8.82 -24.43 10.84
C LEU A 197 8.14 -23.59 9.75
N LEU A 198 8.91 -22.97 8.85
CA LEU A 198 8.38 -22.18 7.73
C LEU A 198 7.60 -23.02 6.72
N VAL A 199 8.03 -24.27 6.48
CA VAL A 199 7.35 -25.20 5.58
C VAL A 199 6.05 -25.74 6.20
N LEU A 200 6.03 -26.02 7.50
CA LEU A 200 4.83 -26.53 8.19
C LEU A 200 3.79 -25.45 8.50
N LEU A 201 4.19 -24.20 8.62
CA LEU A 201 3.29 -23.08 8.91
C LEU A 201 2.10 -22.95 7.94
N PRO A 202 2.27 -22.96 6.60
CA PRO A 202 1.14 -22.91 5.68
C PRO A 202 0.23 -24.14 5.80
N LEU A 203 0.80 -25.32 6.07
CA LEU A 203 0.03 -26.56 6.25
C LEU A 203 -0.86 -26.49 7.50
N PHE A 204 -0.35 -25.96 8.62
CA PHE A 204 -1.12 -25.74 9.84
C PHE A 204 -2.10 -24.55 9.75
N SER A 205 -1.87 -23.58 8.86
CA SER A 205 -2.78 -22.44 8.69
C SER A 205 -4.16 -22.85 8.16
N ILE A 206 -4.21 -23.90 7.33
CA ILE A 206 -5.45 -24.42 6.71
C ILE A 206 -6.45 -24.94 7.75
N PRO A 207 -6.11 -25.90 8.64
CA PRO A 207 -7.05 -26.38 9.65
C PRO A 207 -7.46 -25.28 10.63
N VAL A 208 -6.56 -24.38 10.98
CA VAL A 208 -6.88 -23.20 11.81
C VAL A 208 -7.91 -22.31 11.12
N GLY A 209 -7.72 -22.02 9.83
CA GLY A 209 -8.70 -21.28 9.01
C GLY A 209 -10.07 -21.95 8.95
N ILE A 210 -10.11 -23.28 8.78
CA ILE A 210 -11.36 -24.06 8.78
C ILE A 210 -12.05 -23.99 10.14
N LEU A 211 -11.31 -24.13 11.24
CA LEU A 211 -11.87 -24.03 12.60
C LEU A 211 -12.45 -22.64 12.88
N ILE A 212 -11.73 -21.58 12.50
CA ILE A 212 -12.21 -20.19 12.61
C ILE A 212 -13.46 -19.99 11.77
N GLY A 213 -13.48 -20.49 10.53
CA GLY A 213 -14.64 -20.43 9.64
C GLY A 213 -15.87 -21.14 10.21
N ARG A 214 -15.69 -22.33 10.80
CA ARG A 214 -16.76 -23.09 11.46
C ARG A 214 -17.30 -22.34 12.68
N LYS A 215 -16.44 -21.78 13.52
CA LYS A 215 -16.87 -20.95 14.67
C LYS A 215 -17.63 -19.72 14.21
N ARG A 216 -17.16 -19.03 13.17
CA ARG A 216 -17.81 -17.85 12.59
C ARG A 216 -19.22 -18.16 12.06
N LYS A 217 -19.39 -19.27 11.33
CA LYS A 217 -20.70 -19.70 10.83
C LYS A 217 -21.71 -19.93 11.96
N LYS A 218 -21.29 -20.62 13.04
CA LYS A 218 -22.13 -20.83 14.23
C LYS A 218 -22.52 -19.52 14.90
N THR A 219 -21.58 -18.58 15.06
CA THR A 219 -21.90 -17.26 15.63
C THR A 219 -22.82 -16.45 14.73
N LEU A 220 -22.66 -16.47 13.41
CA LEU A 220 -23.51 -15.68 12.50
C LEU A 220 -24.95 -16.19 12.42
N ALA A 221 -25.17 -17.50 12.64
CA ALA A 221 -26.50 -18.09 12.68
C ALA A 221 -27.30 -17.71 13.94
N ASP A 222 -26.62 -17.33 15.04
CA ASP A 222 -27.22 -17.01 16.32
C ASP A 222 -27.39 -15.49 16.50
N VAL A 223 -28.51 -14.96 15.98
CA VAL A 223 -28.81 -13.52 16.02
C VAL A 223 -29.09 -13.05 17.46
N SER A 224 -29.85 -13.83 18.23
CA SER A 224 -30.22 -13.51 19.62
C SER A 224 -29.01 -13.60 20.55
N GLY A 225 -28.22 -14.67 20.49
CA GLY A 225 -27.01 -14.81 21.28
C GLY A 225 -25.93 -13.78 20.92
N ASN A 226 -25.86 -13.33 19.67
CA ASN A 226 -25.00 -12.21 19.30
C ASN A 226 -25.48 -10.87 19.88
N LYS A 227 -26.80 -10.64 19.94
CA LYS A 227 -27.36 -9.43 20.58
C LYS A 227 -26.98 -9.41 22.06
N ILE A 228 -27.13 -10.55 22.75
CA ILE A 228 -26.76 -10.72 24.17
C ILE A 228 -25.25 -10.53 24.36
N ARG A 229 -24.40 -11.19 23.58
CA ARG A 229 -22.93 -11.03 23.69
C ARG A 229 -22.45 -9.59 23.45
N LYS A 230 -23.09 -8.88 22.51
CA LYS A 230 -22.80 -7.45 22.27
C LYS A 230 -23.24 -6.60 23.47
N ALA A 231 -24.42 -6.89 24.03
CA ALA A 231 -24.93 -6.23 25.23
C ALA A 231 -24.01 -6.47 26.44
N ASP A 232 -23.58 -7.71 26.68
CA ASP A 232 -22.63 -8.06 27.74
C ASP A 232 -21.28 -7.37 27.56
N LYS A 233 -20.77 -7.30 26.33
CA LYS A 233 -19.51 -6.61 26.04
C LYS A 233 -19.60 -5.12 26.35
N LEU A 234 -20.73 -4.50 26.04
CA LEU A 234 -20.99 -3.10 26.32
C LEU A 234 -21.15 -2.86 27.83
N ALA A 235 -21.96 -3.66 28.53
CA ALA A 235 -22.10 -3.61 29.99
C ALA A 235 -20.73 -3.73 30.70
N LYS A 236 -19.90 -4.71 30.29
CA LYS A 236 -18.54 -4.89 30.83
C LYS A 236 -17.60 -3.72 30.52
N LYS A 237 -17.81 -2.99 29.43
CA LYS A 237 -17.02 -1.79 29.10
C LYS A 237 -17.30 -0.68 30.12
N TYR A 238 -18.57 -0.40 30.40
CA TYR A 238 -18.95 0.62 31.39
C TYR A 238 -18.57 0.22 32.81
N LEU A 239 -18.69 -1.07 33.15
CA LEU A 239 -18.32 -1.61 34.45
C LEU A 239 -16.81 -1.92 34.60
N SER A 240 -15.98 -1.58 33.62
CA SER A 240 -14.56 -1.95 33.64
C SER A 240 -13.77 -1.22 34.73
N GLU A 241 -14.15 0.03 35.04
CA GLU A 241 -13.55 0.81 36.12
C GLU A 241 -13.90 0.23 37.50
N ALA A 242 -15.17 -0.10 37.72
CA ALA A 242 -15.62 -0.77 38.95
C ALA A 242 -14.87 -2.10 39.15
N LYS A 243 -14.69 -2.91 38.10
CA LYS A 243 -13.96 -4.18 38.20
C LYS A 243 -12.50 -4.02 38.67
N LYS A 244 -11.83 -2.93 38.27
CA LYS A 244 -10.45 -2.66 38.69
C LYS A 244 -10.36 -2.31 40.17
N GLN A 245 -11.40 -1.70 40.72
CA GLN A 245 -11.46 -1.25 42.10
C GLN A 245 -12.03 -2.30 43.06
N ILE A 246 -12.19 -3.56 42.64
CA ILE A 246 -12.82 -4.62 43.46
C ILE A 246 -12.07 -4.94 44.78
N ASN A 247 -10.84 -4.45 44.92
CA ASN A 247 -10.02 -4.54 46.13
C ASN A 247 -10.23 -3.38 47.11
N ASN A 248 -10.85 -2.27 46.67
CA ASN A 248 -11.13 -1.10 47.48
C ASN A 248 -12.64 -0.85 47.51
N LYS A 249 -13.26 -1.12 48.66
CA LYS A 249 -14.71 -1.07 48.85
C LYS A 249 -15.32 0.28 48.43
N GLU A 250 -14.86 1.37 49.01
CA GLU A 250 -15.45 2.69 48.75
C GLU A 250 -15.29 3.10 47.27
N ALA A 251 -14.08 2.90 46.73
CA ALA A 251 -13.80 3.18 45.33
C ALA A 251 -14.61 2.28 44.37
N PHE A 252 -14.88 1.03 44.75
CA PHE A 252 -15.69 0.08 43.99
C PHE A 252 -17.14 0.58 43.86
N TYR A 253 -17.80 0.90 44.97
CA TYR A 253 -19.20 1.31 44.95
C TYR A 253 -19.38 2.67 44.26
N ILE A 254 -18.47 3.62 44.45
CA ILE A 254 -18.49 4.91 43.73
C ILE A 254 -18.33 4.70 42.21
N ALA A 255 -17.38 3.85 41.80
CA ALA A 255 -17.17 3.55 40.40
C ALA A 255 -18.34 2.76 39.78
N LEU A 256 -18.97 1.88 40.55
CA LEU A 256 -20.14 1.11 40.13
C LEU A 256 -21.36 2.00 39.91
N GLU A 257 -21.66 2.88 40.86
CA GLU A 257 -22.77 3.85 40.78
C GLU A 257 -22.58 4.78 39.57
N LYS A 258 -21.37 5.32 39.41
CA LYS A 258 -21.01 6.16 38.25
C LYS A 258 -21.14 5.42 36.93
N ALA A 259 -20.74 4.14 36.87
CA ALA A 259 -20.86 3.31 35.68
C ALA A 259 -22.33 3.04 35.30
N LEU A 260 -23.20 2.78 36.28
CA LEU A 260 -24.64 2.60 36.08
C LEU A 260 -25.28 3.87 35.53
N HIS A 261 -25.01 5.02 36.16
CA HIS A 261 -25.54 6.32 35.72
C HIS A 261 -25.05 6.68 34.32
N ASN A 262 -23.75 6.50 34.03
CA ASN A 262 -23.19 6.78 32.71
C ASN A 262 -23.80 5.90 31.62
N PHE A 263 -24.06 4.62 31.91
CA PHE A 263 -24.73 3.74 30.97
C PHE A 263 -26.17 4.19 30.71
N LEU A 264 -26.94 4.46 31.76
CA LEU A 264 -28.35 4.87 31.65
C LEU A 264 -28.47 6.23 30.93
N LYS A 265 -27.60 7.19 31.27
CA LYS A 265 -27.48 8.47 30.57
C LYS A 265 -27.20 8.29 29.08
N ALA A 266 -26.24 7.43 28.74
CA ALA A 266 -25.88 7.16 27.35
C ALA A 266 -26.99 6.45 26.55
N LYS A 267 -27.86 5.68 27.20
CA LYS A 267 -28.92 4.91 26.53
C LYS A 267 -30.26 5.64 26.47
N LEU A 268 -30.58 6.40 27.49
CA LEU A 268 -31.85 7.12 27.61
C LEU A 268 -31.76 8.56 27.11
N HIS A 269 -30.54 9.09 26.87
CA HIS A 269 -30.29 10.47 26.43
C HIS A 269 -30.86 11.52 27.41
N ILE A 270 -30.66 11.29 28.72
CA ILE A 270 -31.19 12.14 29.79
C ILE A 270 -30.10 13.11 30.29
N GLU A 271 -30.49 14.31 30.72
CA GLU A 271 -29.61 15.24 31.44
C GLU A 271 -29.45 14.85 32.92
N THR A 272 -28.38 15.30 33.57
CA THR A 272 -28.06 14.94 34.97
C THR A 272 -29.10 15.39 36.00
N SER A 273 -29.99 16.31 35.63
CA SER A 273 -31.10 16.84 36.43
C SER A 273 -32.29 15.86 36.56
N ASP A 274 -32.41 14.88 35.66
CA ASP A 274 -33.55 13.97 35.56
C ASP A 274 -33.24 12.52 35.99
N SER A 275 -32.14 12.30 36.72
CA SER A 275 -31.61 10.97 37.04
C SER A 275 -32.22 10.28 38.28
N SER A 276 -33.41 10.66 38.74
CA SER A 276 -34.03 9.97 39.88
C SER A 276 -34.39 8.52 39.52
N GLN A 277 -34.28 7.61 40.48
CA GLN A 277 -34.58 6.18 40.28
C GLN A 277 -36.00 5.96 39.71
N ASP A 278 -36.97 6.78 40.13
CA ASP A 278 -38.35 6.70 39.67
C ASP A 278 -38.52 7.19 38.23
N LYS A 279 -37.92 8.34 37.87
CA LYS A 279 -37.94 8.83 36.47
C LYS A 279 -37.26 7.84 35.51
N ILE A 280 -36.17 7.21 35.93
CA ILE A 280 -35.49 6.17 35.15
C ILE A 280 -36.41 4.96 34.94
N ALA A 281 -37.16 4.55 35.97
CA ALA A 281 -38.12 3.45 35.86
C ALA A 281 -39.25 3.78 34.87
N ASP A 282 -39.81 5.00 34.94
CA ASP A 282 -40.87 5.45 34.02
C ASP A 282 -40.37 5.50 32.56
N LEU A 283 -39.17 6.01 32.34
CA LEU A 283 -38.56 6.06 31.01
C LEU A 283 -38.24 4.68 30.46
N LEU A 284 -37.78 3.73 31.29
CA LEU A 284 -37.57 2.35 30.87
C LEU A 284 -38.89 1.65 30.53
N SER A 285 -39.95 1.89 31.30
CA SER A 285 -41.30 1.41 31.01
C SER A 285 -41.83 1.96 29.67
N SER A 286 -41.64 3.26 29.42
CA SER A 286 -42.03 3.91 28.15
C SER A 286 -41.34 3.30 26.92
N ARG A 287 -40.15 2.70 27.10
CA ARG A 287 -39.35 2.07 26.04
C ARG A 287 -39.52 0.55 25.96
N GLN A 288 -40.60 0.01 26.54
CA GLN A 288 -40.98 -1.41 26.46
C GLN A 288 -39.98 -2.38 27.12
N VAL A 289 -39.28 -1.96 28.17
CA VAL A 289 -38.45 -2.85 29.00
C VAL A 289 -39.36 -3.67 29.94
N GLN A 290 -39.02 -4.93 30.21
CA GLN A 290 -39.80 -5.77 31.11
C GLN A 290 -39.76 -5.26 32.54
N GLU A 291 -40.91 -5.25 33.22
CA GLU A 291 -41.04 -4.79 34.61
C GLU A 291 -40.13 -5.57 35.57
N ALA A 292 -39.95 -6.87 35.33
CA ALA A 292 -39.02 -7.72 36.08
C ALA A 292 -37.56 -7.23 35.98
N THR A 293 -37.14 -6.67 34.83
CA THR A 293 -35.79 -6.15 34.61
C THR A 293 -35.61 -4.78 35.28
N ILE A 294 -36.66 -3.97 35.30
CA ILE A 294 -36.69 -2.67 36.01
C ILE A 294 -36.58 -2.89 37.53
N ASN A 295 -37.32 -3.86 38.08
CA ASN A 295 -37.25 -4.18 39.51
C ASN A 295 -35.86 -4.70 39.91
N LYS A 296 -35.22 -5.52 39.07
CA LYS A 296 -33.83 -5.95 39.29
C LYS A 296 -32.85 -4.77 39.27
N LEU A 297 -33.06 -3.76 38.43
CA LEU A 297 -32.24 -2.54 38.42
C LEU A 297 -32.38 -1.75 39.72
N LYS A 298 -33.62 -1.57 40.22
CA LYS A 298 -33.87 -0.90 41.50
C LYS A 298 -33.12 -1.59 42.64
N ILE A 299 -33.27 -2.92 42.75
CA ILE A 299 -32.57 -3.73 43.76
C ILE A 299 -31.04 -3.54 43.66
N VAL A 300 -30.46 -3.56 42.46
CA VAL A 300 -29.01 -3.38 42.30
C VAL A 300 -28.54 -1.96 42.69
N LEU A 301 -29.33 -0.93 42.39
CA LEU A 301 -29.01 0.44 42.80
C LEU A 301 -29.11 0.60 44.32
N ASP A 302 -30.10 -0.02 44.95
CA ASP A 302 -30.29 -0.01 46.40
C ASP A 302 -29.17 -0.80 47.11
N ASP A 303 -28.83 -1.98 46.61
CA ASP A 303 -27.69 -2.79 47.07
C ASP A 303 -26.37 -2.00 46.96
N CYS A 304 -26.20 -1.19 45.90
CA CYS A 304 -25.03 -0.34 45.71
C CYS A 304 -24.99 0.81 46.72
N ASN A 305 -26.11 1.47 46.96
CA ASN A 305 -26.23 2.55 47.94
C ASN A 305 -26.00 2.04 49.36
N LEU A 306 -26.58 0.88 49.71
CA LEU A 306 -26.40 0.25 51.00
C LEU A 306 -24.94 -0.20 51.19
N GLY A 307 -24.33 -0.81 50.17
CA GLY A 307 -22.95 -1.26 50.20
C GLY A 307 -21.92 -0.13 50.39
N ARG A 308 -22.26 1.12 50.02
CA ARG A 308 -21.43 2.29 50.31
C ARG A 308 -21.28 2.52 51.81
N TYR A 309 -22.35 2.30 52.58
CA TYR A 309 -22.42 2.64 54.01
C TYR A 309 -22.31 1.44 54.96
N ALA A 310 -22.62 0.22 54.50
CA ALA A 310 -22.54 -1.00 55.30
C ALA A 310 -21.22 -1.77 55.07
N PRO A 311 -20.65 -2.49 56.05
CA PRO A 311 -19.49 -3.35 55.82
C PRO A 311 -19.83 -4.42 54.77
N ALA A 312 -18.96 -4.62 53.78
CA ALA A 312 -19.18 -5.53 52.67
C ALA A 312 -17.96 -6.44 52.45
N THR A 313 -18.22 -7.70 52.14
CA THR A 313 -17.21 -8.71 51.84
C THR A 313 -16.84 -8.70 50.35
N HIS A 314 -15.67 -9.24 50.00
CA HIS A 314 -15.24 -9.35 48.61
C HIS A 314 -16.21 -10.16 47.73
N LEU A 315 -16.82 -11.20 48.30
CA LEU A 315 -17.77 -12.06 47.61
C LEU A 315 -19.09 -11.32 47.31
N GLU A 316 -19.56 -10.47 48.21
CA GLU A 316 -20.72 -9.60 47.98
C GLU A 316 -20.45 -8.57 46.88
N MET A 317 -19.27 -7.94 46.87
CA MET A 317 -18.88 -7.01 45.80
C MET A 317 -18.86 -7.70 44.43
N GLN A 318 -18.34 -8.93 44.36
CA GLN A 318 -18.32 -9.72 43.12
C GLN A 318 -19.72 -10.14 42.68
N ASN A 319 -20.61 -10.50 43.62
CA ASN A 319 -22.00 -10.84 43.33
C ASN A 319 -22.79 -9.63 42.82
N ILE A 320 -22.65 -8.47 43.47
CA ILE A 320 -23.28 -7.22 43.03
C ILE A 320 -22.77 -6.83 41.64
N TYR A 321 -21.47 -6.97 41.37
CA TYR A 321 -20.91 -6.73 40.03
C TYR A 321 -21.55 -7.62 38.96
N GLN A 322 -21.71 -8.92 39.23
CA GLN A 322 -22.33 -9.87 38.30
C GLN A 322 -23.81 -9.54 38.07
N LYS A 323 -24.55 -9.22 39.14
CA LYS A 323 -25.95 -8.75 39.06
C LYS A 323 -26.07 -7.48 38.23
N ALA A 324 -25.22 -6.48 38.49
CA ALA A 324 -25.21 -5.23 37.72
C ALA A 324 -24.92 -5.49 36.24
N SER A 325 -23.94 -6.34 35.92
CA SER A 325 -23.61 -6.69 34.54
C SER A 325 -24.77 -7.39 33.82
N SER A 326 -25.48 -8.30 34.49
CA SER A 326 -26.59 -9.04 33.87
C SER A 326 -27.84 -8.17 33.69
N VAL A 327 -28.12 -7.26 34.62
CA VAL A 327 -29.22 -6.30 34.48
C VAL A 327 -28.95 -5.31 33.36
N LEU A 328 -27.74 -4.73 33.28
CA LEU A 328 -27.38 -3.83 32.19
C LEU A 328 -27.43 -4.50 30.81
N SER A 329 -27.01 -5.77 30.73
CA SER A 329 -27.09 -6.49 29.46
C SER A 329 -28.51 -6.85 29.07
N SER A 330 -29.36 -7.21 30.05
CA SER A 330 -30.79 -7.43 29.84
C SER A 330 -31.47 -6.15 29.32
N ILE A 331 -31.25 -5.01 30.00
CA ILE A 331 -31.75 -3.69 29.58
C ILE A 331 -31.30 -3.35 28.16
N ASN A 332 -30.00 -3.47 27.83
CA ASN A 332 -29.53 -3.17 26.47
C ASN A 332 -30.04 -4.17 25.41
N SER A 333 -30.40 -5.38 25.81
CA SER A 333 -30.98 -6.38 24.90
C SER A 333 -32.47 -6.14 24.64
N GLU A 334 -33.20 -5.63 25.64
CA GLU A 334 -34.63 -5.33 25.57
C GLU A 334 -34.90 -3.98 24.92
N LEU A 335 -34.05 -2.98 25.16
CA LEU A 335 -34.09 -1.69 24.47
C LEU A 335 -33.93 -1.90 22.96
N LYS A 336 -34.91 -1.42 22.18
CA LYS A 336 -34.93 -1.45 20.72
C LYS A 336 -34.17 -0.28 20.10
#